data_AF-A0A6L3SNX8-F1
#
_entry.id   AF-A0A6L3SNX8-F1
#
_cell.length_a   1.000
_cell.length_b   1.000
_cell.length_c   1.000
_cell.angle_alpha   90.00
_cell.angle_beta   90.00
_cell.angle_gamma   90.00
#
_symmetry.space_group_name_H-M   'P 1'
#
loop_
_entity.id
_entity.type
_entity.pdbx_description
1 polymer ?
#
loop_
_entity_poly.entity_id
_entity_poly.type
_entity_poly.pdbx_seq_one_letter_code
_entity_poly.pdbx_strand_id
1 'polypeptide(L)'
;MKDDQQEAFERVLSATLARILDLLKFAEAKNAALLTFASAWILGSINLLMGSAKLTGDWRISFIVALPLFALAGLIAIVSFLPKMLLSVFHQDPEQSKALLYFGDAASFAPAAYRDRVRDRYYPPENESATRNYLDDLSIQIAVVSQITKRKLQFFNWGALIVLIALAALAIPAIRAVWQLVAPRLGVS
;
A
#
# COMPACT_ATOMS: atom_id res chain seq x y z
N MET A 1 -28.67 -26.91 -11.83
CA MET A 1 -29.24 -25.59 -11.43
C MET A 1 -28.72 -25.10 -10.08
N LYS A 2 -28.88 -25.84 -8.97
CA LYS A 2 -28.37 -25.41 -7.65
C LYS A 2 -26.82 -25.41 -7.58
N ASP A 3 -26.22 -26.42 -8.22
CA ASP A 3 -24.78 -26.57 -8.41
C ASP A 3 -24.17 -25.43 -9.26
N ASP A 4 -24.79 -25.13 -10.41
CA ASP A 4 -24.37 -24.04 -11.30
C ASP A 4 -24.34 -22.67 -10.61
N GLN A 5 -25.28 -22.42 -9.68
CA GLN A 5 -25.30 -21.18 -8.90
C GLN A 5 -24.18 -21.12 -7.86
N GLN A 6 -23.90 -22.24 -7.18
CA GLN A 6 -22.79 -22.32 -6.21
C GLN A 6 -21.45 -22.17 -6.93
N GLU A 7 -21.27 -22.81 -8.08
CA GLU A 7 -20.06 -22.70 -8.89
C GLU A 7 -19.88 -21.27 -9.41
N ALA A 8 -20.95 -20.63 -9.90
CA ALA A 8 -20.89 -19.23 -10.32
C ALA A 8 -20.51 -18.29 -9.16
N PHE A 9 -21.06 -18.52 -7.96
CA PHE A 9 -20.76 -17.71 -6.79
C PHE A 9 -19.31 -17.91 -6.32
N GLU A 10 -18.82 -19.15 -6.27
CA GLU A 10 -17.43 -19.48 -5.98
C GLU A 10 -16.47 -18.78 -6.95
N ARG A 11 -16.77 -18.83 -8.26
CA ARG A 11 -15.97 -18.15 -9.29
C ARG A 11 -15.91 -16.64 -9.05
N VAL A 12 -17.02 -16.01 -8.66
CA VAL A 12 -17.06 -14.57 -8.33
C VAL A 12 -16.18 -14.26 -7.12
N LEU A 13 -16.24 -15.05 -6.04
CA LEU A 13 -15.41 -14.86 -4.85
C LEU A 13 -13.93 -15.03 -5.18
N SER A 14 -13.56 -16.14 -5.83
CA SER A 14 -12.18 -16.42 -6.22
C SER A 14 -11.59 -15.34 -7.14
N ALA A 15 -12.36 -14.89 -8.14
CA ALA A 15 -11.94 -13.79 -9.01
C ALA A 15 -11.80 -12.46 -8.27
N THR A 16 -12.67 -12.20 -7.29
CA THR A 16 -12.61 -10.99 -6.46
C THR A 16 -11.40 -11.01 -5.54
N LEU A 17 -11.11 -12.15 -4.89
CA LEU A 17 -9.93 -12.35 -4.06
C LEU A 17 -8.64 -12.11 -4.86
N ALA A 18 -8.53 -12.71 -6.05
CA ALA A 18 -7.39 -12.51 -6.94
C ALA A 18 -7.20 -11.02 -7.29
N ARG A 19 -8.27 -10.32 -7.66
CA ARG A 19 -8.23 -8.88 -7.96
C ARG A 19 -7.75 -8.04 -6.78
N ILE A 20 -8.22 -8.34 -5.57
CA ILE A 20 -7.83 -7.60 -4.37
C ILE A 20 -6.37 -7.87 -4.00
N LEU A 21 -5.89 -9.10 -4.18
CA LEU A 21 -4.47 -9.43 -4.01
C LEU A 21 -3.59 -8.67 -4.99
N ASP A 22 -4.03 -8.49 -6.23
CA ASP A 22 -3.29 -7.67 -7.20
C ASP A 22 -3.32 -6.18 -6.84
N LEU A 23 -4.44 -5.67 -6.34
CA LEU A 23 -4.52 -4.30 -5.81
C LEU A 23 -3.62 -4.11 -4.57
N LEU A 24 -3.47 -5.14 -3.74
CA LEU A 24 -2.54 -5.12 -2.61
C LEU A 24 -1.10 -4.96 -3.10
N LYS A 25 -0.65 -5.80 -4.04
CA LYS A 25 0.68 -5.71 -4.66
C LYS A 25 0.92 -4.33 -5.27
N PHE A 26 -0.09 -3.78 -5.95
CA PHE A 26 -0.02 -2.43 -6.52
C PHE A 26 0.13 -1.34 -5.45
N ALA A 27 -0.61 -1.45 -4.34
CA ALA A 27 -0.48 -0.53 -3.21
C ALA A 27 0.92 -0.60 -2.57
N GLU A 28 1.54 -1.78 -2.53
CA GLU A 28 2.91 -1.96 -2.04
C GLU A 28 3.94 -1.36 -3.00
N ALA A 29 3.80 -1.61 -4.31
CA ALA A 29 4.66 -1.01 -5.32
C ALA A 29 4.60 0.53 -5.28
N LYS A 30 3.42 1.11 -5.07
CA LYS A 30 3.24 2.56 -4.90
C LYS A 30 3.99 3.13 -3.70
N ASN A 31 3.91 2.47 -2.55
CA ASN A 31 4.64 2.92 -1.36
C ASN A 31 6.16 2.72 -1.51
N ALA A 32 6.60 1.66 -2.21
CA ALA A 32 8.02 1.47 -2.53
C ALA A 32 8.54 2.59 -3.42
N ALA A 33 7.79 2.93 -4.49
CA ALA A 33 8.13 4.03 -5.38
C ALA A 33 8.16 5.37 -4.63
N LEU A 34 7.21 5.62 -3.73
CA LEU A 34 7.19 6.82 -2.88
C LEU A 34 8.44 6.90 -1.99
N LEU A 35 8.85 5.79 -1.37
CA LEU A 35 10.06 5.72 -0.55
C LEU A 35 11.32 6.00 -1.36
N THR A 36 11.48 5.36 -2.53
CA THR A 36 12.60 5.61 -3.44
C THR A 36 12.65 7.07 -3.88
N PHE A 37 11.52 7.63 -4.27
CA PHE A 37 11.42 9.02 -4.71
C PHE A 37 11.80 9.99 -3.58
N ALA A 38 11.23 9.82 -2.38
CA ALA A 38 11.56 10.62 -1.22
C ALA A 38 13.05 10.51 -0.86
N SER A 39 13.62 9.30 -0.91
CA SER A 39 15.03 9.05 -0.59
C SER A 39 15.97 9.76 -1.58
N ALA A 40 15.66 9.73 -2.87
CA ALA A 40 16.42 10.45 -3.89
C ALA A 40 16.41 11.98 -3.64
N TRP A 41 15.25 12.54 -3.28
CA TRP A 41 15.15 13.96 -2.94
C TRP A 41 15.83 14.34 -1.64
N ILE A 42 15.84 13.47 -0.63
CA ILE A 42 16.61 13.67 0.60
C ILE A 42 18.10 13.75 0.27
N LEU A 43 18.65 12.77 -0.45
CA LEU A 43 20.06 12.76 -0.84
C LEU A 43 20.41 13.98 -1.71
N GLY A 44 19.57 14.31 -2.69
CA GLY A 44 19.75 15.48 -3.54
C GLY A 44 19.76 16.78 -2.75
N SER A 45 18.82 16.94 -1.81
CA SER A 45 18.72 18.12 -0.96
C SER A 45 19.92 18.25 -0.02
N ILE A 46 20.37 17.15 0.60
CA ILE A 46 21.57 17.14 1.45
C ILE A 46 22.80 17.55 0.65
N ASN A 47 23.01 16.94 -0.52
CA ASN A 47 24.16 17.25 -1.37
C ASN A 47 24.17 18.71 -1.83
N LEU A 48 23.01 19.28 -2.15
CA LEU A 48 22.91 20.69 -2.54
C LEU A 48 23.12 21.64 -1.36
N LEU A 49 22.61 21.31 -0.17
CA LEU A 49 22.77 22.13 1.04
C LEU A 49 24.18 22.10 1.62
N MET A 50 24.88 20.97 1.50
CA MET A 50 26.26 20.79 2.00
C MET A 50 27.32 21.04 0.94
N GLY A 51 26.92 21.16 -0.33
CA GLY A 51 27.82 21.40 -1.44
C GLY A 51 28.54 22.75 -1.36
N SER A 52 29.69 22.85 -2.03
CA SER A 52 30.47 24.08 -2.14
C SER A 52 29.84 25.13 -3.08
N ALA A 53 28.82 24.75 -3.85
CA ALA A 53 28.05 25.68 -4.68
C ALA A 53 27.21 26.61 -3.81
N LYS A 54 27.37 27.92 -3.98
CA LYS A 54 26.58 28.93 -3.26
C LYS A 54 25.14 28.91 -3.77
N LEU A 55 24.25 28.22 -3.07
CA LEU A 55 22.81 28.39 -3.24
C LEU A 55 22.41 29.82 -2.86
N THR A 56 21.51 30.44 -3.62
CA THR A 56 20.90 31.70 -3.20
C THR A 56 20.06 31.47 -1.93
N GLY A 57 19.81 32.54 -1.16
CA GLY A 57 19.07 32.45 0.10
C GLY A 57 17.71 31.74 -0.05
N ASP A 58 16.96 32.10 -1.09
CA ASP A 58 15.62 31.54 -1.39
C ASP A 58 15.68 30.04 -1.68
N TRP A 59 16.66 29.58 -2.47
CA TRP A 59 16.85 28.15 -2.74
C TRP A 59 17.23 27.39 -1.47
N ARG A 60 18.15 27.95 -0.67
CA ARG A 60 18.59 27.33 0.59
C ARG A 60 17.44 27.16 1.57
N ILE A 61 16.59 28.18 1.74
CA ILE A 61 15.40 28.10 2.61
C ILE A 61 14.44 27.03 2.08
N SER A 62 14.18 27.00 0.78
CA SER A 62 13.26 26.04 0.17
C SER A 62 13.72 24.59 0.37
N PHE A 63 15.02 24.30 0.23
CA PHE A 63 15.57 22.98 0.51
C PHE A 63 15.54 22.62 2.01
N ILE A 64 15.78 23.58 2.91
CA ILE A 64 15.67 23.36 4.37
C ILE A 64 14.22 23.00 4.77
N VAL A 65 13.23 23.61 4.13
CA VAL A 65 11.80 23.32 4.37
C VAL A 65 11.37 22.00 3.71
N ALA A 66 11.83 21.71 2.50
CA ALA A 66 11.44 20.51 1.76
C ALA A 66 12.05 19.23 2.35
N LEU A 67 13.28 19.28 2.88
CA LEU A 67 13.99 18.14 3.45
C LEU A 67 13.20 17.37 4.54
N PRO A 68 12.67 18.01 5.61
CA PRO A 68 11.88 17.32 6.61
C PRO A 68 10.55 16.77 6.06
N LEU A 69 9.97 17.40 5.04
CA LEU A 69 8.76 16.90 4.37
C LEU A 69 9.04 15.61 3.59
N PHE A 70 10.15 15.56 2.83
CA PHE A 70 10.56 14.32 2.17
C PHE A 70 10.89 13.21 3.18
N ALA A 71 11.55 13.54 4.29
CA ALA A 71 11.82 12.59 5.37
C ALA A 71 10.51 12.04 5.97
N LEU A 72 9.53 12.90 6.23
CA LEU A 72 8.22 12.49 6.75
C LEU A 72 7.47 11.59 5.75
N ALA A 73 7.48 11.92 4.46
CA ALA A 73 6.88 11.08 3.43
C ALA A 73 7.56 9.71 3.34
N GLY A 74 8.89 9.66 3.44
CA GLY A 74 9.66 8.42 3.50
C GLY A 74 9.31 7.57 4.73
N LEU A 75 9.17 8.20 5.91
CA LEU A 75 8.74 7.51 7.13
C LEU A 75 7.33 6.92 6.99
N ILE A 76 6.38 7.65 6.40
CA ILE A 76 5.03 7.13 6.13
C ILE A 76 5.09 5.92 5.20
N ALA A 77 5.91 5.97 4.15
CA ALA A 77 6.11 4.86 3.23
C ALA A 77 6.69 3.63 3.96
N ILE A 78 7.70 3.81 4.83
CA ILE A 78 8.27 2.74 5.67
C ILE A 78 7.20 2.14 6.60
N VAL A 79 6.43 2.99 7.29
CA VAL A 79 5.35 2.55 8.20
C VAL A 79 4.28 1.75 7.46
N SER A 80 4.05 2.03 6.17
CA SER A 80 3.10 1.27 5.34
C SER A 80 3.54 -0.20 5.09
N PHE A 81 4.84 -0.49 5.23
CA PHE A 81 5.40 -1.84 5.12
C PHE A 81 5.41 -2.61 6.43
N LEU A 82 5.24 -1.93 7.58
CA LEU A 82 5.27 -2.61 8.87
C LEU A 82 4.19 -3.71 8.90
N PRO A 83 4.57 -4.97 9.23
CA PRO A 83 3.61 -6.03 9.43
C PRO A 83 2.59 -5.57 10.46
N LYS A 84 1.30 -5.69 10.16
CA LYS A 84 0.28 -5.52 11.20
C LYS A 84 0.45 -6.65 12.21
N MET A 85 1.22 -6.43 13.28
CA MET A 85 1.15 -7.24 14.51
C MET A 85 -0.22 -7.18 15.21
N LEU A 86 -1.21 -6.50 14.60
CA LEU A 86 -2.56 -6.25 15.11
C LEU A 86 -3.66 -6.92 14.27
N LEU A 87 -3.32 -7.74 13.26
CA LEU A 87 -4.33 -8.58 12.58
C LEU A 87 -4.85 -9.71 13.48
N SER A 88 -4.24 -9.95 14.65
CA SER A 88 -4.83 -10.81 15.69
C SER A 88 -6.24 -10.37 16.08
N VAL A 89 -6.59 -9.09 15.91
CA VAL A 89 -7.93 -8.56 16.19
C VAL A 89 -8.97 -8.97 15.14
N PHE A 90 -8.56 -9.33 13.93
CA PHE A 90 -9.48 -9.81 12.88
C PHE A 90 -9.66 -11.34 12.90
N HIS A 91 -9.00 -12.05 13.82
CA HIS A 91 -9.04 -13.52 13.95
C HIS A 91 -9.33 -13.99 15.38
N GLN A 92 -9.85 -13.12 16.25
CA GLN A 92 -10.33 -13.53 17.57
C GLN A 92 -11.85 -13.52 17.62
N ASP A 93 -12.45 -14.32 16.75
CA ASP A 93 -13.72 -14.95 17.13
C ASP A 93 -13.33 -16.26 17.84
N PRO A 94 -13.48 -16.38 19.17
CA PRO A 94 -13.08 -17.58 19.92
C PRO A 94 -13.81 -18.85 19.45
N GLU A 95 -14.90 -18.72 18.68
CA GLU A 95 -15.61 -19.85 18.08
C GLU A 95 -15.18 -20.18 16.64
N GLN A 96 -14.38 -19.35 15.96
CA GLN A 96 -13.92 -19.66 14.60
C GLN A 96 -12.70 -20.59 14.61
N SER A 97 -12.92 -21.81 14.11
CA SER A 97 -11.86 -22.74 13.72
C SER A 97 -10.92 -22.09 12.69
N LYS A 98 -9.61 -22.04 12.99
CA LYS A 98 -8.51 -21.53 12.13
C LYS A 98 -8.82 -21.67 10.64
N ALA A 99 -8.78 -20.57 9.89
CA ALA A 99 -9.10 -20.54 8.46
C ALA A 99 -7.97 -21.19 7.66
N LEU A 100 -8.17 -22.43 7.18
CA LEU A 100 -7.10 -23.20 6.54
C LEU A 100 -6.60 -22.56 5.25
N LEU A 101 -7.42 -21.78 4.56
CA LEU A 101 -6.99 -21.04 3.37
C LEU A 101 -6.10 -19.83 3.69
N TYR A 102 -6.13 -19.30 4.92
CA TYR A 102 -5.29 -18.18 5.30
C TYR A 102 -3.86 -18.66 5.59
N PHE A 103 -2.88 -18.07 4.92
CA PHE A 103 -1.48 -18.55 4.97
C PHE A 103 -0.90 -18.61 6.40
N GLY A 104 -1.28 -17.66 7.26
CA GLY A 104 -0.79 -17.63 8.65
C GLY A 104 -1.29 -18.79 9.48
N ASP A 105 -2.55 -19.18 9.29
CA ASP A 105 -3.17 -20.32 9.95
C ASP A 105 -2.68 -21.64 9.33
N ALA A 106 -2.61 -21.71 8.00
CA ALA A 106 -2.06 -22.85 7.25
C ALA A 106 -0.64 -23.21 7.70
N ALA A 107 0.22 -22.20 7.91
CA ALA A 107 1.60 -22.38 8.35
C ALA A 107 1.72 -23.00 9.75
N SER A 108 0.65 -23.02 10.55
CA SER A 108 0.66 -23.63 11.88
C SER A 108 0.45 -25.15 11.89
N PHE A 109 0.25 -25.77 10.74
CA PHE A 109 0.00 -27.20 10.60
C PHE A 109 1.15 -27.94 9.91
N ALA A 110 1.40 -29.20 10.31
CA ALA A 110 2.31 -30.08 9.56
C ALA A 110 1.71 -30.39 8.17
N PRO A 111 2.53 -30.59 7.10
CA PRO A 111 2.03 -30.74 5.73
C PRO A 111 0.96 -31.83 5.54
N ALA A 112 1.15 -33.01 6.15
CA ALA A 112 0.17 -34.09 6.10
C ALA A 112 -1.13 -33.72 6.82
N ALA A 113 -1.01 -33.15 8.03
CA ALA A 113 -2.14 -32.73 8.83
C ALA A 113 -2.92 -31.55 8.21
N TYR A 114 -2.26 -30.71 7.41
CA TYR A 114 -2.90 -29.65 6.64
C TYR A 114 -3.73 -30.25 5.49
N ARG A 115 -3.14 -31.18 4.72
CA ARG A 115 -3.83 -31.85 3.60
C ARG A 115 -5.14 -32.51 4.05
N ASP A 116 -5.08 -33.27 5.14
CA ASP A 116 -6.25 -34.00 5.64
C ASP A 116 -7.34 -33.02 6.09
N ARG A 117 -6.98 -31.98 6.86
CA ARG A 117 -7.94 -30.97 7.31
C ARG A 117 -8.57 -30.15 6.19
N VAL A 118 -7.79 -29.79 5.16
CA VAL A 118 -8.29 -29.07 3.99
C VAL A 118 -9.30 -29.92 3.24
N ARG A 119 -9.01 -31.22 3.09
CA ARG A 119 -9.95 -32.17 2.49
C ARG A 119 -11.22 -32.28 3.33
N ASP A 120 -11.09 -32.49 4.63
CA ASP A 120 -12.24 -32.65 5.52
C ASP A 120 -13.14 -31.41 5.57
N ARG A 121 -12.55 -30.20 5.53
CA ARG A 121 -13.29 -28.93 5.64
C ARG A 121 -13.90 -28.46 4.32
N TYR A 122 -13.24 -28.71 3.20
CA TYR A 122 -13.60 -28.09 1.91
C TYR A 122 -14.01 -29.05 0.81
N TYR A 123 -13.83 -30.37 0.97
CA TYR A 123 -14.31 -31.32 -0.02
C TYR A 123 -15.85 -31.30 -0.06
N PRO A 124 -16.46 -30.97 -1.21
CA PRO A 124 -17.91 -30.80 -1.27
C PRO A 124 -18.63 -32.14 -1.16
N PRO A 125 -19.81 -32.17 -0.51
CA PRO A 125 -20.68 -33.35 -0.50
C PRO A 125 -21.31 -33.61 -1.89
N GLU A 126 -21.91 -34.79 -2.08
CA GLU A 126 -22.55 -35.14 -3.35
C GLU A 126 -23.63 -34.12 -3.74
N ASN A 127 -23.59 -33.65 -5.00
CA ASN A 127 -24.47 -32.62 -5.60
C ASN A 127 -24.24 -31.17 -5.13
N GLU A 128 -23.10 -30.86 -4.52
CA GLU A 128 -22.64 -29.49 -4.28
C GLU A 128 -21.29 -29.25 -4.97
N SER A 129 -21.07 -28.03 -5.47
CA SER A 129 -19.79 -27.64 -6.09
C SER A 129 -18.78 -27.12 -5.07
N ALA A 130 -19.27 -26.57 -3.96
CA ALA A 130 -18.48 -25.91 -2.94
C ALA A 130 -19.12 -26.04 -1.55
N THR A 131 -18.28 -26.25 -0.53
CA THR A 131 -18.74 -26.21 0.86
C THR A 131 -19.02 -24.78 1.32
N ARG A 132 -19.96 -24.62 2.25
CA ARG A 132 -20.23 -23.32 2.89
C ARG A 132 -18.98 -22.75 3.59
N ASN A 133 -18.22 -23.61 4.28
CA ASN A 133 -16.98 -23.23 4.96
C ASN A 133 -15.95 -22.64 3.97
N TYR A 134 -15.86 -23.18 2.76
CA TYR A 134 -14.97 -22.68 1.73
C TYR A 134 -15.36 -21.27 1.27
N LEU A 135 -16.65 -21.06 0.97
CA LEU A 135 -17.19 -19.77 0.54
C LEU A 135 -17.08 -18.69 1.63
N ASP A 136 -17.32 -19.06 2.89
CA ASP A 136 -17.19 -18.18 4.05
C ASP A 136 -15.72 -17.77 4.26
N ASP A 137 -14.78 -18.71 4.20
CA ASP A 137 -13.35 -18.43 4.35
C ASP A 137 -12.80 -17.55 3.19
N LEU A 138 -13.31 -17.73 1.96
CA LEU A 138 -13.01 -16.83 0.83
C LEU A 138 -13.51 -15.41 1.10
N SER A 139 -14.74 -15.28 1.60
CA SER A 139 -15.36 -13.98 1.91
C SER A 139 -14.61 -13.24 3.00
N ILE A 140 -14.16 -13.94 4.05
CA ILE A 140 -13.34 -13.38 5.12
C ILE A 140 -12.00 -12.88 4.56
N GLN A 141 -11.32 -13.66 3.72
CA GLN A 141 -10.07 -13.23 3.11
C GLN A 141 -10.25 -12.00 2.24
N ILE A 142 -11.30 -11.95 1.41
CA ILE A 142 -11.65 -10.77 0.60
C ILE A 142 -11.77 -9.54 1.51
N ALA A 143 -12.50 -9.64 2.62
CA ALA A 143 -12.69 -8.53 3.55
C ALA A 143 -11.38 -8.09 4.20
N VAL A 144 -10.60 -9.03 4.74
CA VAL A 144 -9.32 -8.74 5.42
C VAL A 144 -8.31 -8.12 4.47
N VAL A 145 -8.08 -8.74 3.31
CA VAL A 145 -7.13 -8.22 2.32
C VAL A 145 -7.59 -6.85 1.81
N SER A 146 -8.89 -6.64 1.57
CA SER A 146 -9.42 -5.33 1.17
C SER A 146 -9.12 -4.23 2.17
N GLN A 147 -9.27 -4.50 3.47
CA GLN A 147 -8.96 -3.53 4.51
C GLN A 147 -7.46 -3.21 4.59
N ILE A 148 -6.59 -4.21 4.38
CA ILE A 148 -5.14 -4.01 4.31
C ILE A 148 -4.80 -3.13 3.09
N THR A 149 -5.33 -3.46 1.92
CA THR A 149 -5.15 -2.71 0.68
C THR A 149 -5.60 -1.27 0.83
N LYS A 150 -6.81 -1.03 1.37
CA LYS A 150 -7.35 0.32 1.62
C LYS A 150 -6.39 1.13 2.50
N ARG A 151 -5.90 0.56 3.60
CA ARG A 151 -4.98 1.25 4.51
C ARG A 151 -3.65 1.58 3.83
N LYS A 152 -3.06 0.66 3.06
CA LYS A 152 -1.81 0.92 2.32
C LYS A 152 -1.98 2.03 1.28
N LEU A 153 -3.12 2.10 0.61
CA LEU A 153 -3.46 3.20 -0.29
C LEU A 153 -3.64 4.53 0.45
N GLN A 154 -4.23 4.53 1.65
CA GLN A 154 -4.33 5.74 2.47
C GLN A 154 -2.96 6.27 2.87
N PHE A 155 -2.04 5.41 3.32
CA PHE A 155 -0.65 5.83 3.60
C PHE A 155 0.04 6.40 2.37
N PHE A 156 -0.12 5.76 1.21
CA PHE A 156 0.40 6.30 -0.05
C PHE A 156 -0.16 7.70 -0.33
N ASN A 157 -1.47 7.90 -0.21
CA ASN A 157 -2.10 9.20 -0.46
C ASN A 157 -1.57 10.29 0.48
N TRP A 158 -1.43 9.99 1.78
CA TRP A 158 -0.86 10.92 2.76
C TRP A 158 0.60 11.27 2.44
N GLY A 159 1.43 10.27 2.16
CA GLY A 159 2.83 10.49 1.83
C GLY A 159 3.02 11.22 0.50
N ALA A 160 2.19 10.91 -0.51
CA ALA A 160 2.19 11.62 -1.79
C ALA A 160 1.77 13.09 -1.64
N LEU A 161 0.78 13.39 -0.80
CA LEU A 161 0.39 14.77 -0.50
C LEU A 161 1.55 15.56 0.13
N ILE A 162 2.28 14.96 1.06
CA ILE A 162 3.44 15.60 1.69
C ILE A 162 4.56 15.84 0.68
N VAL A 163 4.81 14.89 -0.24
CA VAL A 163 5.74 15.08 -1.36
C VAL A 163 5.30 16.24 -2.25
N LEU A 164 4.01 16.36 -2.56
CA LEU A 164 3.51 17.49 -3.35
C LEU A 164 3.75 18.83 -2.66
N ILE A 165 3.55 18.90 -1.34
CA ILE A 165 3.84 20.11 -0.55
C ILE A 165 5.35 20.42 -0.59
N ALA A 166 6.21 19.41 -0.46
CA ALA A 166 7.66 19.58 -0.55
C ALA A 166 8.10 20.12 -1.93
N LEU A 167 7.54 19.56 -3.01
CA LEU A 167 7.81 20.01 -4.37
C LEU A 167 7.27 21.44 -4.61
N ALA A 168 6.10 21.78 -4.06
CA ALA A 168 5.57 23.13 -4.14
C ALA A 168 6.49 24.14 -3.44
N ALA A 169 7.07 23.80 -2.28
CA ALA A 169 8.05 24.64 -1.61
C ALA A 169 9.30 24.87 -2.49
N LEU A 170 9.78 23.84 -3.19
CA LEU A 170 10.90 23.96 -4.14
C LEU A 170 10.54 24.73 -5.41
N ALA A 171 9.27 24.73 -5.83
CA ALA A 171 8.83 25.43 -7.03
C ALA A 171 8.80 26.96 -6.85
N ILE A 172 8.61 27.47 -5.63
CA ILE A 172 8.55 28.92 -5.34
C ILE A 172 9.79 29.67 -5.87
N PRO A 173 11.04 29.32 -5.48
CA PRO A 173 12.23 30.01 -5.98
C PRO A 173 12.42 29.81 -7.49
N ALA A 174 12.02 28.66 -8.05
CA ALA A 174 12.11 28.40 -9.48
C ALA A 174 11.19 29.33 -10.29
N ILE A 175 9.93 29.47 -9.87
CA ILE A 175 8.96 30.36 -10.52
C ILE A 175 9.43 31.81 -10.42
N ARG A 176 9.93 32.23 -9.26
CA ARG A 176 10.51 33.58 -9.09
C ARG A 176 11.69 33.83 -10.01
N ALA A 177 12.61 32.87 -10.13
CA ALA A 177 13.77 32.99 -11.00
C ALA A 177 13.36 33.09 -12.49
N VAL A 178 12.38 32.29 -12.91
CA VAL A 178 11.82 32.36 -14.28
C VAL A 178 11.13 33.72 -14.50
N TRP A 179 10.33 34.18 -13.54
CA TRP A 179 9.66 35.47 -13.62
C TRP A 179 10.66 36.62 -13.75
N GLN A 180 11.72 36.63 -12.94
CA GLN A 180 12.79 37.64 -13.03
C GLN A 180 13.51 37.65 -14.37
N LEU A 181 13.59 36.50 -15.05
CA LEU A 181 14.21 36.39 -16.37
C LEU A 181 13.28 36.81 -17.51
N VAL A 182 11.97 36.64 -17.35
CA VAL A 182 10.95 36.90 -18.38
C VAL A 182 10.34 38.31 -18.26
N ALA A 183 10.08 38.80 -17.04
CA ALA A 183 9.42 40.09 -16.81
C ALA A 183 10.11 41.28 -17.52
N PRO A 184 11.46 41.39 -17.54
CA PRO A 184 12.14 42.44 -18.30
C PRO A 184 11.91 42.36 -19.80
N ARG A 185 11.67 41.16 -20.35
CA ARG A 185 11.40 40.95 -21.78
C ARG A 185 9.95 41.24 -22.16
N LEU A 186 9.04 41.27 -21.19
CA LEU A 186 7.62 41.57 -21.38
C LEU A 186 7.28 43.04 -21.10
N GLY A 187 8.26 43.87 -20.71
CA GLY A 187 8.03 45.27 -20.36
C GLY A 187 7.23 45.46 -19.07
N VAL A 188 7.13 44.43 -18.24
CA VAL A 188 6.47 44.47 -16.93
C VAL A 188 7.58 44.60 -15.88
N SER A 189 7.73 45.79 -15.31
CA SER A 189 8.66 46.10 -14.21
C SER A 189 8.03 45.81 -12.86
#